data_AF-A0A3L6QL97-F1
#
_entry.id   AF-A0A3L6QL97-F1
#
_cell.length_a   1.000
_cell.length_b   1.000
_cell.length_c   1.000
_cell.angle_alpha   90.00
_cell.angle_beta   90.00
_cell.angle_gamma   90.00
#
_symmetry.space_group_name_H-M   'P 1'
#
loop_
_entity.id
_entity.type
_entity.pdbx_description
1 polymer ?
#
loop_
_entity_poly.entity_id
_entity_poly.type
_entity_poly.pdbx_seq_one_letter_code
_entity_poly.pdbx_strand_id
1 'polypeptide(L)'
;MASSAARHRVLWDTDRRRAKRARSQSSRAPGLAHHYTLPLVAGSSPNRSDDWYRPARDWANGLSAGPAGLIAERVLSDDVAGYVRFRAVCAAWRASCADPRAHDVFDRRFHPRRWTMTPLRSSSSDGAVHSRRAFLKASTGECIHVRLPDLRRRHYLFGPTAEGLVVLCRKDTLAVQLHNPLTGQRATSLLFPTSASNAYRINDAFRVRSAGLAGGSTVALHYGNSAVAVSRPGDECWTQLGPVDKFKSAVSFAGRFYCVTFESISVLEATASQPPQLVVAVDLKPHCGGYLWSDMVHLVDKDGELVLVHCVLNPTSTNYCERYTAYRVNLDKRDMVG
;
A
#
# COMPACT_ATOMS: atom_id res chain seq x y z
N MET A 1 18.91 -10.07 65.44
CA MET A 1 17.61 -10.74 65.29
C MET A 1 17.37 -10.98 63.81
N ALA A 2 17.60 -12.22 63.39
CA ALA A 2 17.41 -12.74 62.03
C ALA A 2 16.34 -13.84 62.10
N SER A 3 15.48 -13.94 61.09
CA SER A 3 14.57 -15.06 60.77
C SER A 3 13.59 -14.56 59.68
N SER A 4 13.26 -15.19 58.56
CA SER A 4 13.46 -16.53 57.96
C SER A 4 13.22 -16.32 56.44
N ALA A 5 14.10 -16.64 55.49
CA ALA A 5 14.59 -17.94 55.03
C ALA A 5 13.50 -18.96 54.63
N ALA A 6 13.35 -19.21 53.33
CA ALA A 6 13.40 -20.54 52.67
C ALA A 6 12.78 -20.44 51.25
N ARG A 7 13.58 -20.54 50.17
CA ARG A 7 13.78 -21.75 49.32
C ARG A 7 12.59 -22.00 48.37
N HIS A 8 12.71 -22.29 47.07
CA HIS A 8 13.69 -23.09 46.35
C HIS A 8 13.70 -22.74 44.84
N ARG A 9 14.82 -23.07 44.22
CA ARG A 9 15.27 -22.87 42.83
C ARG A 9 14.85 -24.06 41.93
N VAL A 10 15.17 -23.96 40.62
CA VAL A 10 15.29 -25.03 39.58
C VAL A 10 13.93 -25.49 38.97
N LEU A 11 13.69 -25.71 37.66
CA LEU A 11 14.51 -26.09 36.50
C LEU A 11 14.05 -25.41 35.19
N TRP A 12 15.03 -25.05 34.36
CA TRP A 12 14.89 -24.97 32.90
C TRP A 12 15.15 -26.35 32.29
N ASP A 13 14.50 -26.59 31.15
CA ASP A 13 14.83 -27.57 30.12
C ASP A 13 14.42 -29.03 30.37
N THR A 14 13.37 -29.47 29.65
CA THR A 14 13.17 -30.81 29.06
C THR A 14 11.71 -30.94 28.56
N ASP A 15 11.50 -30.90 27.24
CA ASP A 15 10.67 -31.88 26.51
C ASP A 15 10.53 -31.52 25.02
N ARG A 16 11.65 -31.64 24.31
CA ARG A 16 11.63 -32.16 22.94
C ARG A 16 11.66 -33.67 23.04
N ARG A 17 10.67 -34.33 22.43
CA ARG A 17 10.56 -35.76 22.06
C ARG A 17 9.69 -36.64 22.98
N ARG A 18 8.36 -36.53 22.86
CA ARG A 18 7.46 -37.70 22.87
C ARG A 18 6.03 -37.33 22.46
N ALA A 19 5.68 -37.54 21.19
CA ALA A 19 4.32 -37.83 20.73
C ALA A 19 4.32 -38.21 19.24
N LYS A 20 5.00 -39.31 18.90
CA LYS A 20 4.72 -40.10 17.70
C LYS A 20 4.25 -41.48 18.16
N ARG A 21 2.93 -41.69 18.26
CA ARG A 21 2.20 -42.95 18.01
C ARG A 21 0.77 -42.84 18.55
N ALA A 22 -0.15 -43.49 17.82
CA ALA A 22 -1.61 -43.57 18.00
C ALA A 22 -2.37 -42.33 17.51
N ARG A 23 -3.33 -42.40 16.60
CA ARG A 23 -3.98 -43.53 15.92
C ARG A 23 -4.47 -43.09 14.55
N SER A 24 -4.19 -43.94 13.57
CA SER A 24 -4.99 -44.20 12.37
C SER A 24 -6.50 -44.31 12.66
N GLN A 25 -7.36 -43.64 11.88
CA GLN A 25 -8.28 -44.28 10.92
C GLN A 25 -9.23 -43.27 10.22
N SER A 26 -9.31 -43.41 8.89
CA SER A 26 -10.45 -43.20 7.99
C SER A 26 -11.02 -41.79 7.71
N SER A 27 -10.75 -41.23 6.53
CA SER A 27 -11.68 -41.30 5.38
C SER A 27 -11.04 -40.67 4.13
N ARG A 28 -11.26 -41.31 2.96
CA ARG A 28 -10.76 -40.92 1.64
C ARG A 28 -11.78 -40.06 0.89
N ALA A 29 -11.33 -39.01 0.21
CA ALA A 29 -11.81 -38.54 -1.11
C ALA A 29 -10.75 -37.61 -1.75
N PRO A 30 -10.67 -37.50 -3.09
CA PRO A 30 -9.39 -37.27 -3.79
C PRO A 30 -9.15 -35.80 -4.16
N GLY A 31 -7.91 -35.34 -3.97
CA GLY A 31 -7.41 -34.07 -4.51
C GLY A 31 -6.20 -34.35 -5.39
N LEU A 32 -6.32 -34.03 -6.68
CA LEU A 32 -5.28 -34.10 -7.69
C LEU A 32 -4.03 -33.31 -7.25
N ALA A 33 -2.98 -34.02 -6.85
CA ALA A 33 -1.64 -33.47 -6.70
C ALA A 33 -0.75 -34.11 -7.76
N HIS A 34 -0.43 -33.35 -8.80
CA HIS A 34 0.64 -33.70 -9.74
C HIS A 34 1.97 -33.59 -9.01
N HIS A 35 2.45 -34.74 -8.50
CA HIS A 35 3.81 -34.91 -8.04
C HIS A 35 4.71 -35.11 -9.25
N TYR A 36 5.51 -34.08 -9.58
CA TYR A 36 6.65 -34.27 -10.46
C TYR A 36 7.82 -34.83 -9.65
N THR A 37 7.98 -36.14 -9.67
CA THR A 37 9.17 -36.83 -9.16
C THR A 37 10.15 -36.98 -10.32
N LEU A 38 11.31 -36.33 -10.25
CA LEU A 38 12.42 -36.56 -11.18
C LEU A 38 13.07 -37.92 -10.87
N PRO A 39 13.28 -38.82 -11.83
CA PRO A 39 14.04 -40.04 -11.59
C PRO A 39 15.55 -39.75 -11.57
N LEU A 40 16.25 -40.32 -10.59
CA LEU A 40 17.70 -40.48 -10.59
C LEU A 40 18.10 -41.34 -11.79
N VAL A 41 19.05 -40.87 -12.60
CA VAL A 41 19.68 -41.67 -13.65
C VAL A 41 21.05 -42.13 -13.16
N ALA A 42 21.22 -43.45 -13.09
CA ALA A 42 22.52 -44.12 -13.03
C ALA A 42 22.58 -45.15 -14.16
N GLY A 43 23.67 -45.15 -14.93
CA GLY A 43 23.96 -46.19 -15.91
C GLY A 43 24.59 -45.65 -17.19
N SER A 44 25.91 -45.75 -17.28
CA SER A 44 26.71 -45.49 -18.48
C SER A 44 26.60 -46.62 -19.50
N SER A 45 26.48 -46.30 -20.80
CA SER A 45 27.13 -47.04 -21.90
C SER A 45 27.09 -46.24 -23.21
N PRO A 46 28.11 -46.31 -24.10
CA PRO A 46 28.33 -45.34 -25.16
C PRO A 46 27.86 -45.80 -26.55
N ASN A 47 27.74 -44.81 -27.46
CA ASN A 47 27.54 -44.90 -28.90
C ASN A 47 26.18 -45.39 -29.42
N ARG A 48 25.29 -44.40 -29.60
CA ARG A 48 24.45 -44.32 -30.81
C ARG A 48 24.29 -42.86 -31.21
N SER A 49 24.63 -42.57 -32.45
CA SER A 49 24.38 -41.32 -33.17
C SER A 49 22.88 -41.03 -33.19
N ASP A 50 22.46 -40.02 -32.45
CA ASP A 50 21.07 -39.59 -32.40
C ASP A 50 21.02 -38.05 -32.29
N ASP A 51 20.84 -37.43 -33.45
CA ASP A 51 20.77 -35.98 -33.67
C ASP A 51 19.37 -35.42 -33.29
N TRP A 52 18.72 -35.98 -32.26
CA TRP A 52 17.36 -35.60 -31.83
C TRP A 52 17.26 -35.01 -30.42
N TYR A 53 18.37 -34.86 -29.69
CA TYR A 53 18.37 -34.19 -28.38
C TYR A 53 19.02 -32.81 -28.49
N ARG A 54 18.30 -31.81 -29.02
CA ARG A 54 18.65 -30.41 -28.69
C ARG A 54 18.39 -30.25 -27.19
N PRO A 55 19.41 -30.04 -26.36
CA PRO A 55 19.18 -29.80 -24.93
C PRO A 55 18.21 -28.63 -24.82
N ALA A 56 17.14 -28.79 -24.03
CA ALA A 56 16.24 -27.70 -23.73
C ALA A 56 17.09 -26.49 -23.34
N ARG A 57 16.87 -25.35 -24.02
CA ARG A 57 17.66 -24.14 -23.75
C ARG A 57 17.55 -23.81 -22.27
N ASP A 58 18.69 -23.82 -21.59
CA ASP A 58 18.76 -23.36 -20.22
C ASP A 58 18.63 -21.83 -20.23
N TRP A 59 17.42 -21.33 -20.01
CA TRP A 59 17.17 -19.90 -19.92
C TRP A 59 17.70 -19.30 -18.62
N ALA A 60 17.96 -20.09 -17.58
CA ALA A 60 18.48 -19.58 -16.32
C ALA A 60 19.95 -19.13 -16.49
N ASN A 61 20.77 -19.91 -17.20
CA ASN A 61 22.19 -19.59 -17.41
C ASN A 61 22.52 -19.14 -18.84
N GLY A 62 21.69 -19.47 -19.84
CA GLY A 62 21.90 -19.13 -21.24
C GLY A 62 21.34 -17.75 -21.64
N LEU A 63 20.54 -17.12 -20.79
CA LEU A 63 20.14 -15.73 -20.96
C LEU A 63 21.22 -14.83 -20.35
N SER A 64 22.05 -14.22 -21.20
CA SER A 64 23.11 -13.32 -20.74
C SER A 64 22.51 -12.09 -20.03
N ALA A 65 23.34 -11.44 -19.20
CA ALA A 65 22.89 -10.35 -18.33
C ALA A 65 22.25 -9.17 -19.10
N GLY A 66 22.75 -8.87 -20.31
CA GLY A 66 22.22 -7.78 -21.14
C GLY A 66 20.75 -8.01 -21.54
N PRO A 67 20.43 -9.08 -22.30
CA PRO A 67 19.05 -9.43 -22.63
C PRO A 67 18.14 -9.60 -21.40
N ALA A 68 18.63 -10.25 -20.33
CA ALA A 68 17.86 -10.40 -19.10
C ALA A 68 17.50 -9.03 -18.49
N GLY A 69 18.44 -8.10 -18.45
CA GLY A 69 18.22 -6.73 -18.00
C GLY A 69 17.21 -5.98 -18.86
N LEU A 70 17.30 -6.07 -20.19
CA LEU A 70 16.35 -5.42 -21.10
C LEU A 70 14.92 -5.96 -20.95
N ILE A 71 14.77 -7.28 -20.77
CA ILE A 71 13.48 -7.90 -20.47
C ILE A 71 12.96 -7.39 -19.13
N ALA A 72 13.82 -7.33 -18.11
CA ALA A 72 13.45 -6.84 -16.80
C ALA A 72 12.95 -5.39 -16.84
N GLU A 73 13.65 -4.50 -17.55
CA GLU A 73 13.22 -3.10 -17.74
C GLU A 73 11.90 -3.02 -18.50
N ARG A 74 11.69 -3.86 -19.52
CA ARG A 74 10.41 -3.89 -20.24
C ARG A 74 9.27 -4.37 -19.35
N VAL A 75 9.49 -5.37 -18.51
CA VAL A 75 8.50 -5.84 -17.55
C VAL A 75 8.25 -4.79 -16.46
N LEU A 76 9.29 -4.11 -15.98
CA LEU A 76 9.17 -3.01 -15.01
C LEU A 76 8.37 -1.85 -15.55
N SER A 77 8.55 -1.50 -16.83
CA SER A 77 7.80 -0.41 -17.48
C SER A 77 6.28 -0.64 -17.46
N ASP A 78 5.84 -1.90 -17.51
CA ASP A 78 4.43 -2.26 -17.35
C ASP A 78 4.02 -2.20 -15.86
N ASP A 79 4.59 -3.07 -15.03
CA ASP A 79 4.22 -3.16 -13.62
C ASP A 79 5.31 -3.80 -12.74
N VAL A 80 5.49 -3.25 -11.54
CA VAL A 80 6.50 -3.73 -10.58
C VAL A 80 6.20 -5.15 -10.08
N ALA A 81 4.94 -5.59 -10.06
CA ALA A 81 4.61 -6.96 -9.68
C ALA A 81 5.23 -7.98 -10.65
N GLY A 82 5.17 -7.70 -11.96
CA GLY A 82 5.83 -8.49 -12.99
C GLY A 82 7.34 -8.50 -12.80
N TYR A 83 7.93 -7.34 -12.51
CA TYR A 83 9.37 -7.20 -12.28
C TYR A 83 9.86 -8.02 -11.07
N VAL A 84 9.14 -7.95 -9.95
CA VAL A 84 9.45 -8.75 -8.75
C VAL A 84 9.34 -10.25 -9.04
N ARG A 85 8.33 -10.68 -9.81
CA ARG A 85 8.20 -12.08 -10.25
C ARG A 85 9.35 -12.51 -11.15
N PHE A 86 9.75 -11.67 -12.11
CA PHE A 86 10.89 -11.94 -12.98
C PHE A 86 12.19 -12.15 -12.17
N ARG A 87 12.45 -11.25 -11.21
CA ARG A 87 13.58 -11.38 -10.26
C ARG A 87 13.48 -12.58 -9.33
N ALA A 88 12.32 -13.19 -9.18
CA ALA A 88 12.12 -14.35 -8.31
C ALA A 88 12.49 -15.67 -9.00
N VAL A 89 12.58 -15.70 -10.34
CA VAL A 89 12.79 -16.93 -11.13
C VAL A 89 14.09 -17.66 -10.75
N CYS A 90 15.24 -16.98 -10.85
CA CYS A 90 16.53 -17.55 -10.45
C CYS A 90 17.53 -16.46 -10.04
N ALA A 91 18.67 -16.87 -9.46
CA ALA A 91 19.71 -15.95 -8.99
C ALA A 91 20.37 -15.16 -10.14
N ALA A 92 20.64 -15.81 -11.28
CA ALA A 92 21.25 -15.16 -12.45
C ALA A 92 20.38 -14.03 -13.01
N TRP A 93 19.07 -14.27 -13.13
CA TRP A 93 18.13 -13.25 -13.58
C TRP A 93 18.04 -12.11 -12.56
N ARG A 94 17.96 -12.43 -11.27
CA ARG A 94 17.94 -11.43 -10.20
C ARG A 94 19.17 -10.53 -10.22
N ALA A 95 20.35 -11.11 -10.46
CA ALA A 95 21.63 -10.39 -10.53
C ALA A 95 21.74 -9.48 -11.76
N SER A 96 20.98 -9.79 -12.82
CA SER A 96 20.93 -8.98 -14.05
C SER A 96 19.95 -7.79 -13.95
N CYS A 97 19.31 -7.60 -12.80
CA CYS A 97 18.27 -6.61 -12.58
C CYS A 97 18.67 -5.64 -11.45
N ALA A 98 18.27 -4.37 -11.54
CA ALA A 98 18.43 -3.41 -10.45
C ALA A 98 17.69 -3.88 -9.19
N ASP A 99 18.32 -3.79 -8.01
CA ASP A 99 17.59 -4.09 -6.77
C ASP A 99 16.72 -2.88 -6.39
N PRO A 100 15.37 -3.04 -6.28
CA PRO A 100 14.53 -1.93 -5.84
C PRO A 100 14.98 -1.36 -4.50
N ARG A 101 15.50 -2.21 -3.59
CA ARG A 101 15.95 -1.78 -2.27
C ARG A 101 17.21 -0.92 -2.27
N ALA A 102 17.96 -0.92 -3.36
CA ALA A 102 19.08 0.00 -3.55
C ALA A 102 18.62 1.41 -3.97
N HIS A 103 17.33 1.58 -4.26
CA HIS A 103 16.72 2.84 -4.63
C HIS A 103 15.86 3.38 -3.49
N ASP A 104 15.57 4.67 -3.56
CA ASP A 104 14.65 5.32 -2.64
C ASP A 104 13.20 4.79 -2.84
N VAL A 105 12.39 4.76 -1.78
CA VAL A 105 10.97 4.38 -1.88
C VAL A 105 10.20 5.30 -2.83
N PHE A 106 10.66 6.54 -3.05
CA PHE A 106 10.03 7.52 -3.93
C PHE A 106 10.37 7.31 -5.42
N ASP A 107 11.23 6.34 -5.76
CA ASP A 107 11.45 5.97 -7.17
C ASP A 107 10.20 5.32 -7.75
N ARG A 108 9.46 6.13 -8.51
CA ARG A 108 8.17 5.80 -9.12
C ARG A 108 8.23 4.62 -10.08
N ARG A 109 9.40 4.26 -10.60
CA ARG A 109 9.54 3.07 -11.47
C ARG A 109 9.14 1.80 -10.71
N PHE A 110 9.44 1.75 -9.41
CA PHE A 110 9.15 0.61 -8.54
C PHE A 110 7.82 0.73 -7.78
N HIS A 111 7.00 1.74 -8.05
CA HIS A 111 5.69 1.87 -7.43
C HIS A 111 4.69 0.88 -8.04
N PRO A 112 3.87 0.19 -7.22
CA PRO A 112 2.76 -0.60 -7.73
C PRO A 112 1.79 0.28 -8.52
N ARG A 113 1.53 -0.06 -9.79
CA ARG A 113 0.59 0.69 -10.64
C ARG A 113 -0.71 -0.09 -10.80
N ARG A 114 -1.86 0.61 -10.73
CA ARG A 114 -3.20 0.03 -10.99
C ARG A 114 -3.59 -1.11 -10.03
N TRP A 115 -3.05 -1.08 -8.81
CA TRP A 115 -3.35 -2.06 -7.76
C TRP A 115 -4.21 -1.42 -6.67
N THR A 116 -5.41 -1.93 -6.48
CA THR A 116 -6.31 -1.48 -5.42
C THR A 116 -6.25 -2.45 -4.24
N MET A 117 -5.89 -1.95 -3.07
CA MET A 117 -5.93 -2.76 -1.85
C MET A 117 -7.39 -3.09 -1.51
N THR A 118 -7.73 -4.38 -1.45
CA THR A 118 -9.08 -4.80 -1.09
C THR A 118 -9.26 -4.75 0.43
N PRO A 119 -10.46 -4.39 0.92
CA PRO A 119 -10.79 -4.47 2.33
C PRO A 119 -10.56 -5.88 2.88
N LEU A 120 -10.15 -5.97 4.15
CA LEU A 120 -10.01 -7.26 4.81
C LEU A 120 -11.38 -7.91 4.95
N ARG A 121 -11.56 -9.13 4.44
CA ARG A 121 -12.78 -9.91 4.68
C ARG A 121 -12.79 -10.38 6.13
N SER A 122 -13.77 -9.90 6.90
CA SER A 122 -13.93 -10.18 8.34
C SER A 122 -14.40 -11.61 8.64
N SER A 123 -13.64 -12.64 8.26
CA SER A 123 -14.10 -14.03 8.43
C SER A 123 -13.07 -15.04 8.93
N SER A 124 -11.95 -14.62 9.50
CA SER A 124 -11.05 -15.59 10.15
C SER A 124 -10.37 -15.01 11.38
N SER A 125 -10.59 -15.64 12.53
CA SER A 125 -10.01 -15.32 13.84
C SER A 125 -8.50 -15.56 13.95
N ASP A 126 -7.83 -15.99 12.87
CA ASP A 126 -6.42 -16.31 12.88
C ASP A 126 -5.52 -15.06 12.72
N GLY A 127 -4.58 -14.89 13.64
CA GLY A 127 -3.68 -13.74 13.73
C GLY A 127 -2.76 -13.57 12.51
N ALA A 128 -2.48 -14.64 11.78
CA ALA A 128 -1.64 -14.63 10.57
C ALA A 128 -2.31 -13.91 9.38
N VAL A 129 -3.63 -14.08 9.21
CA VAL A 129 -4.40 -13.52 8.09
C VAL A 129 -4.45 -11.99 8.13
N HIS A 130 -4.39 -11.41 9.33
CA HIS A 130 -4.48 -9.96 9.53
C HIS A 130 -3.23 -9.19 9.09
N SER A 131 -2.14 -9.88 8.81
CA SER A 131 -0.93 -9.28 8.23
C SER A 131 -0.92 -9.33 6.71
N ARG A 132 -1.75 -10.18 6.08
CA ARG A 132 -1.86 -10.21 4.61
C ARG A 132 -2.93 -9.22 4.14
N ARG A 133 -2.64 -8.53 3.04
CA ARG A 133 -3.61 -7.73 2.29
C ARG A 133 -3.63 -8.21 0.85
N ALA A 134 -4.83 -8.32 0.32
CA ALA A 134 -5.03 -8.59 -1.10
C ALA A 134 -5.03 -7.26 -1.86
N PHE A 135 -4.37 -7.27 -3.01
CA PHE A 135 -4.35 -6.18 -3.98
C PHE A 135 -4.90 -6.72 -5.29
N LEU A 136 -5.85 -6.01 -5.88
CA LEU A 136 -6.54 -6.39 -7.11
C LEU A 136 -6.16 -5.41 -8.22
N LYS A 137 -5.81 -5.96 -9.39
CA LYS A 137 -5.67 -5.20 -10.63
C LYS A 137 -6.97 -5.32 -11.43
N ALA A 138 -7.81 -4.29 -11.36
CA ALA A 138 -9.16 -4.31 -11.93
C ALA A 138 -9.19 -4.68 -13.42
N SER A 139 -8.23 -4.20 -14.21
CA SER A 139 -8.17 -4.43 -15.65
C SER A 139 -7.92 -5.89 -16.07
N THR A 140 -7.34 -6.70 -15.18
CA THR A 140 -6.96 -8.09 -15.50
C THR A 140 -7.64 -9.11 -14.58
N GLY A 141 -8.25 -8.67 -13.48
CA GLY A 141 -8.72 -9.54 -12.40
C GLY A 141 -7.59 -10.17 -11.57
N GLU A 142 -6.33 -9.85 -11.85
CA GLU A 142 -5.18 -10.39 -11.14
C GLU A 142 -5.21 -9.96 -9.66
N CYS A 143 -5.00 -10.93 -8.74
CA CYS A 143 -5.00 -10.69 -7.30
C CYS A 143 -3.70 -11.20 -6.67
N ILE A 144 -3.05 -10.35 -5.88
CA ILE A 144 -1.82 -10.68 -5.16
C ILE A 144 -2.00 -10.48 -3.66
N HIS A 145 -1.43 -11.39 -2.87
CA HIS A 145 -1.51 -11.35 -1.42
C HIS A 145 -0.16 -10.98 -0.82
N VAL A 146 -0.09 -9.79 -0.26
CA VAL A 146 1.14 -9.23 0.30
C VAL A 146 1.09 -9.27 1.81
N ARG A 147 2.21 -9.68 2.45
CA ARG A 147 2.37 -9.57 3.89
C ARG A 147 2.88 -8.16 4.25
N LEU A 148 2.04 -7.38 4.90
CA LEU A 148 2.41 -6.08 5.46
C LEU A 148 3.06 -6.23 6.84
N PRO A 149 3.88 -5.26 7.26
CA PRO A 149 4.56 -5.28 8.55
C PRO A 149 3.55 -5.34 9.70
N ASP A 150 3.81 -6.19 10.71
CA ASP A 150 2.93 -6.54 11.85
C ASP A 150 1.83 -5.52 12.21
N LEU A 151 0.73 -5.57 11.45
CA LEU A 151 -0.41 -4.65 11.55
C LEU A 151 -1.24 -4.87 12.81
N ARG A 152 -1.14 -6.05 13.44
CA ARG A 152 -1.88 -6.31 14.67
C ARG A 152 -1.17 -5.69 15.86
N ARG A 153 0.15 -5.89 15.98
CA ARG A 153 0.87 -5.54 17.21
C ARG A 153 1.58 -4.20 17.14
N ARG A 154 2.10 -3.81 15.97
CA ARG A 154 3.05 -2.69 15.87
C ARG A 154 2.56 -1.50 15.05
N HIS A 155 1.63 -1.70 14.11
CA HIS A 155 1.21 -0.62 13.20
C HIS A 155 -0.30 -0.47 13.08
N TYR A 156 -0.77 0.75 12.91
CA TYR A 156 -2.05 1.06 12.30
C TYR A 156 -1.88 1.09 10.77
N LEU A 157 -2.86 0.55 10.05
CA LEU A 157 -2.96 0.66 8.59
C LEU A 157 -3.85 1.84 8.26
N PHE A 158 -3.28 2.88 7.68
CA PHE A 158 -4.01 4.09 7.29
C PHE A 158 -4.58 4.01 5.88
N GLY A 159 -4.00 3.17 5.03
CA GLY A 159 -4.57 2.83 3.74
C GLY A 159 -3.55 2.96 2.61
N PRO A 160 -3.99 2.66 1.37
CA PRO A 160 -3.17 2.85 0.19
C PRO A 160 -3.13 4.32 -0.22
N THR A 161 -2.10 4.65 -0.97
CA THR A 161 -1.93 5.89 -1.73
C THR A 161 -2.31 5.64 -3.19
N ALA A 162 -2.57 6.70 -3.97
CA ALA A 162 -2.83 6.57 -5.40
C ALA A 162 -1.63 5.97 -6.15
N GLU A 163 -0.42 6.15 -5.61
CA GLU A 163 0.84 5.61 -6.12
C GLU A 163 1.05 4.13 -5.75
N GLY A 164 0.06 3.47 -5.15
CA GLY A 164 0.12 2.04 -4.80
C GLY A 164 0.99 1.72 -3.58
N LEU A 165 1.52 2.73 -2.90
CA LEU A 165 2.20 2.61 -1.61
C LEU A 165 1.18 2.55 -0.47
N VAL A 166 1.59 2.09 0.71
CA VAL A 166 0.72 1.95 1.88
C VAL A 166 1.25 2.83 3.02
N VAL A 167 0.36 3.60 3.63
CA VAL A 167 0.66 4.38 4.83
C VAL A 167 0.42 3.55 6.07
N LEU A 168 1.47 3.44 6.88
CA LEU A 168 1.50 2.76 8.17
C LEU A 168 1.83 3.77 9.26
N CYS A 169 1.28 3.58 10.45
CA CYS A 169 1.64 4.38 11.62
C CYS A 169 2.02 3.45 12.76
N ARG A 170 3.21 3.64 13.34
CA ARG A 170 3.67 2.84 14.47
C ARG A 170 2.86 3.15 15.72
N LYS A 171 2.39 2.11 16.42
CA LYS A 171 1.55 2.26 17.63
C LYS A 171 2.30 2.84 18.83
N ASP A 172 3.59 2.56 18.93
CA ASP A 172 4.45 2.94 20.07
C ASP A 172 4.94 4.40 19.98
N THR A 173 5.27 4.83 18.77
CA THR A 173 5.97 6.09 18.50
C THR A 173 5.12 7.07 17.70
N LEU A 174 3.96 6.63 17.18
CA LEU A 174 3.14 7.38 16.22
C LEU A 174 3.91 7.82 14.98
N ALA A 175 5.01 7.13 14.68
CA ALA A 175 5.81 7.40 13.50
C ALA A 175 5.06 6.92 12.26
N VAL A 176 4.84 7.83 11.31
CA VAL A 176 4.25 7.50 10.01
C VAL A 176 5.32 7.03 9.06
N GLN A 177 5.02 5.93 8.38
CA GLN A 177 5.89 5.31 7.41
C GLN A 177 5.13 4.98 6.14
N LEU A 178 5.76 5.29 5.01
CA LEU A 178 5.32 4.88 3.69
C LEU A 178 5.99 3.56 3.35
N HIS A 179 5.20 2.58 2.90
CA HIS A 179 5.68 1.25 2.61
C HIS A 179 5.31 0.84 1.19
N ASN A 180 6.30 0.36 0.43
CA ASN A 180 6.03 -0.30 -0.83
C ASN A 180 5.69 -1.78 -0.55
N PRO A 181 4.43 -2.21 -0.76
CA PRO A 181 4.01 -3.56 -0.43
C PRO A 181 4.72 -4.63 -1.27
N LEU A 182 5.13 -4.34 -2.51
CA LEU A 182 5.68 -5.34 -3.43
C LEU A 182 7.20 -5.48 -3.35
N THR A 183 7.91 -4.38 -3.12
CA THR A 183 9.38 -4.40 -2.98
C THR A 183 9.83 -4.57 -1.53
N GLY A 184 8.96 -4.22 -0.58
CA GLY A 184 9.23 -4.21 0.85
C GLY A 184 9.96 -2.94 1.33
N GLN A 185 10.27 -1.99 0.43
CA GLN A 185 10.91 -0.72 0.79
C GLN A 185 10.04 0.09 1.76
N ARG A 186 10.70 0.95 2.54
CA ARG A 186 10.05 1.87 3.48
C ARG A 186 10.77 3.20 3.45
N ALA A 187 10.04 4.29 3.52
CA ALA A 187 10.60 5.59 3.89
C ALA A 187 9.63 6.37 4.75
N THR A 188 10.10 7.51 5.24
CA THR A 188 9.42 8.38 6.19
C THR A 188 9.29 7.70 7.56
N SER A 189 9.74 8.38 8.60
CA SER A 189 9.55 7.96 9.99
C SER A 189 9.43 9.21 10.82
N LEU A 190 8.28 9.85 10.72
CA LEU A 190 8.05 11.15 11.33
C LEU A 190 6.99 11.05 12.40
N LEU A 191 7.25 11.73 13.52
CA LEU A 191 6.28 11.82 14.61
C LEU A 191 5.06 12.59 14.10
N PHE A 192 3.89 11.97 14.22
CA PHE A 192 2.65 12.66 13.91
C PHE A 192 2.50 13.91 14.80
N PRO A 193 1.96 15.02 14.28
CA PRO A 193 1.54 16.17 15.09
C PRO A 193 0.33 15.77 15.93
N THR A 194 0.60 15.04 16.99
CA THR A 194 -0.31 14.87 18.12
C THR A 194 0.27 15.73 19.23
N SER A 195 -0.53 16.66 19.75
CA SER A 195 -0.26 17.20 21.08
C SER A 195 -0.08 16.02 22.03
N ALA A 196 0.96 16.09 22.87
CA ALA A 196 1.42 14.98 23.72
C ALA A 196 0.32 14.36 24.61
N SER A 197 -0.81 15.04 24.79
CA SER A 197 -1.97 14.60 25.57
C SER A 197 -2.92 13.63 24.86
N ASN A 198 -2.74 13.31 23.57
CA ASN A 198 -3.65 12.43 22.81
C ASN A 198 -3.01 11.14 22.26
N ALA A 199 -1.73 10.90 22.55
CA ALA A 199 -0.99 9.76 22.00
C ALA A 199 -1.60 8.38 22.36
N TYR A 200 -2.41 8.30 23.41
CA TYR A 200 -3.06 7.07 23.86
C TYR A 200 -4.38 6.76 23.12
N ARG A 201 -4.89 7.63 22.24
CA ARG A 201 -6.08 7.35 21.42
C ARG A 201 -5.94 7.96 20.03
N ILE A 202 -5.42 7.20 19.07
CA ILE A 202 -5.89 7.33 17.68
C ILE A 202 -7.37 6.91 17.71
N ASN A 203 -8.25 7.84 18.08
CA ASN A 203 -9.70 7.69 18.03
C ASN A 203 -10.19 8.03 16.61
N ASP A 204 -11.50 7.96 16.36
CA ASP A 204 -12.09 8.32 15.06
C ASP A 204 -11.71 9.75 14.60
N ALA A 205 -11.40 10.66 15.53
CA ALA A 205 -10.95 12.01 15.21
C ALA A 205 -9.55 12.07 14.55
N PHE A 206 -8.84 10.95 14.49
CA PHE A 206 -7.51 10.84 13.89
C PHE A 206 -7.43 9.82 12.73
N ARG A 207 -8.59 9.44 12.18
CA ARG A 207 -8.68 8.53 11.04
C ARG A 207 -8.08 9.18 9.80
N VAL A 208 -7.07 8.56 9.19
CA VAL A 208 -6.60 8.97 7.86
C VAL A 208 -7.68 8.62 6.84
N ARG A 209 -8.13 9.65 6.11
CA ARG A 209 -9.15 9.55 5.07
C ARG A 209 -8.53 9.41 3.68
N SER A 210 -7.37 10.04 3.47
CA SER A 210 -6.64 9.96 2.21
C SER A 210 -5.16 10.24 2.43
N ALA A 211 -4.32 9.69 1.57
CA ALA A 211 -2.88 9.86 1.60
C ALA A 211 -2.29 9.76 0.20
N GLY A 212 -1.18 10.45 -0.05
CA GLY A 212 -0.44 10.30 -1.29
C GLY A 212 0.74 11.24 -1.41
N LEU A 213 1.38 11.24 -2.58
CA LEU A 213 2.52 12.09 -2.85
C LEU A 213 2.07 13.47 -3.38
N ALA A 214 2.77 14.50 -2.94
CA ALA A 214 2.53 15.89 -3.32
C ALA A 214 3.72 16.47 -4.09
N GLY A 215 4.22 15.71 -5.07
CA GLY A 215 5.43 16.03 -5.81
C GLY A 215 6.72 15.53 -5.13
N GLY A 216 7.61 14.94 -5.94
CA GLY A 216 8.87 14.38 -5.46
C GLY A 216 8.66 13.35 -4.35
N SER A 217 9.25 13.63 -3.19
CA SER A 217 9.20 12.81 -1.98
C SER A 217 8.27 13.36 -0.88
N THR A 218 7.53 14.44 -1.15
CA THR A 218 6.59 15.01 -0.18
C THR A 218 5.38 14.09 -0.03
N VAL A 219 5.06 13.73 1.21
CA VAL A 219 3.87 12.95 1.56
C VAL A 219 2.83 13.88 2.17
N ALA A 220 1.57 13.73 1.76
CA ALA A 220 0.44 14.45 2.30
C ALA A 220 -0.60 13.48 2.87
N LEU A 221 -1.24 13.88 3.97
CA LEU A 221 -2.28 13.15 4.65
C LEU A 221 -3.49 14.05 4.86
N HIS A 222 -4.66 13.56 4.47
CA HIS A 222 -5.94 14.07 4.95
C HIS A 222 -6.41 13.18 6.09
N TYR A 223 -6.54 13.74 7.28
CA TYR A 223 -6.79 13.00 8.51
C TYR A 223 -7.83 13.70 9.39
N GLY A 224 -8.37 12.90 10.30
CA GLY A 224 -9.47 13.32 11.16
C GLY A 224 -10.69 13.71 10.34
N ASN A 225 -11.44 14.68 10.84
CA ASN A 225 -12.64 15.13 10.15
C ASN A 225 -12.31 16.02 8.95
N SER A 226 -11.27 16.85 9.05
CA SER A 226 -11.09 17.95 8.11
C SER A 226 -9.69 18.59 8.18
N ALA A 227 -8.62 17.82 8.40
CA ALA A 227 -7.26 18.35 8.52
C ALA A 227 -6.33 17.78 7.45
N VAL A 228 -5.41 18.61 6.95
CA VAL A 228 -4.36 18.18 6.01
C VAL A 228 -3.01 18.46 6.63
N ALA A 229 -2.12 17.47 6.58
CA ALA A 229 -0.74 17.61 7.01
C ALA A 229 0.21 17.08 5.94
N VAL A 230 1.40 17.65 5.90
CA VAL A 230 2.42 17.32 4.91
C VAL A 230 3.76 17.12 5.56
N SER A 231 4.58 16.32 4.92
CA SER A 231 5.95 16.18 5.33
C SER A 231 6.88 15.63 4.26
N ARG A 232 8.15 15.97 4.38
CA ARG A 232 9.25 15.57 3.50
C ARG A 232 10.23 14.66 4.26
N PRO A 233 11.02 13.86 3.54
CA PRO A 233 12.10 13.11 4.16
C PRO A 233 13.08 14.09 4.82
N GLY A 234 13.39 13.85 6.10
CA GLY A 234 14.29 14.69 6.88
C GLY A 234 13.60 15.77 7.72
N ASP A 235 12.30 16.03 7.53
CA ASP A 235 11.54 16.85 8.46
C ASP A 235 11.55 16.20 9.86
N GLU A 236 11.39 16.99 10.93
CA GLU A 236 11.27 16.43 12.30
C GLU A 236 9.81 16.14 12.68
N CYS A 237 8.87 16.85 12.07
CA CYS A 237 7.44 16.76 12.33
C CYS A 237 6.63 17.06 11.07
N TRP A 238 5.35 16.69 11.08
CA TRP A 238 4.47 17.08 9.98
C TRP A 238 4.02 18.53 10.13
N THR A 239 3.92 19.22 9.01
CA THR A 239 3.35 20.57 8.93
C THR A 239 1.86 20.49 8.63
N GLN A 240 1.02 20.99 9.53
CA GLN A 240 -0.42 21.10 9.29
C GLN A 240 -0.70 22.27 8.34
N LEU A 241 -1.55 22.04 7.33
CA LEU A 241 -1.93 23.04 6.35
C LEU A 241 -3.33 23.59 6.62
N GLY A 242 -3.42 24.90 6.71
CA GLY A 242 -4.67 25.63 6.90
C GLY A 242 -5.35 25.36 8.24
N PRO A 243 -6.49 26.04 8.48
CA PRO A 243 -7.34 25.76 9.62
C PRO A 243 -7.88 24.33 9.54
N VAL A 244 -7.93 23.65 10.68
CA VAL A 244 -8.75 22.45 10.84
C VAL A 244 -10.20 22.82 10.49
N ASP A 245 -10.97 21.87 9.96
CA ASP A 245 -12.39 22.05 9.62
C ASP A 245 -12.70 22.76 8.31
N LYS A 246 -11.72 22.90 7.42
CA LYS A 246 -11.94 23.42 6.05
C LYS A 246 -11.97 22.36 4.96
N PHE A 247 -11.50 21.15 5.21
CA PHE A 247 -11.34 20.13 4.18
C PHE A 247 -12.47 19.09 4.20
N LYS A 248 -13.08 18.86 3.04
CA LYS A 248 -14.12 17.85 2.84
C LYS A 248 -13.55 16.50 2.43
N SER A 249 -12.61 16.53 1.48
CA SER A 249 -11.95 15.35 0.94
C SER A 249 -10.60 15.73 0.33
N ALA A 250 -9.76 14.74 0.07
CA ALA A 250 -8.50 14.92 -0.64
C ALA A 250 -8.14 13.65 -1.42
N VAL A 251 -7.35 13.80 -2.48
CA VAL A 251 -6.88 12.70 -3.32
C VAL A 251 -5.51 13.04 -3.90
N SER A 252 -4.64 12.02 -4.06
CA SER A 252 -3.49 12.16 -4.95
C SER A 252 -3.91 11.85 -6.38
N PHE A 253 -3.54 12.73 -7.31
CA PHE A 253 -3.87 12.63 -8.72
C PHE A 253 -2.70 13.16 -9.54
N ALA A 254 -2.27 12.39 -10.56
CA ALA A 254 -1.14 12.73 -11.42
C ALA A 254 0.15 13.12 -10.65
N GLY A 255 0.36 12.52 -9.47
CA GLY A 255 1.54 12.77 -8.63
C GLY A 255 1.53 14.12 -7.89
N ARG A 256 0.36 14.76 -7.79
CA ARG A 256 0.08 15.95 -6.96
C ARG A 256 -1.04 15.60 -5.97
N PHE A 257 -1.12 16.34 -4.87
CA PHE A 257 -2.16 16.14 -3.86
C PHE A 257 -3.19 17.27 -3.93
N TYR A 258 -4.46 16.92 -4.12
CA TYR A 258 -5.57 17.87 -4.22
C TYR A 258 -6.50 17.71 -3.03
N CYS A 259 -6.98 18.84 -2.52
CA CYS A 259 -7.91 18.93 -1.41
C CYS A 259 -9.15 19.70 -1.85
N VAL A 260 -10.32 19.25 -1.43
CA VAL A 260 -11.58 20.00 -1.57
C VAL A 260 -11.86 20.71 -0.28
N THR A 261 -12.14 22.00 -0.41
CA THR A 261 -12.73 22.83 0.65
C THR A 261 -14.18 23.15 0.32
N PHE A 262 -14.83 23.94 1.18
CA PHE A 262 -16.17 24.46 0.90
C PHE A 262 -16.27 25.34 -0.35
N GLU A 263 -15.15 25.94 -0.75
CA GLU A 263 -15.12 26.99 -1.77
C GLU A 263 -14.24 26.66 -2.96
N SER A 264 -13.30 25.72 -2.83
CA SER A 264 -12.32 25.44 -3.87
C SER A 264 -11.86 24.00 -3.90
N ILE A 265 -11.38 23.58 -5.08
CA ILE A 265 -10.38 22.52 -5.19
C ILE A 265 -9.03 23.22 -5.14
N SER A 266 -8.19 22.86 -4.17
CA SER A 266 -6.84 23.40 -4.01
C SER A 266 -5.81 22.31 -4.17
N VAL A 267 -4.70 22.63 -4.82
CA VAL A 267 -3.55 21.74 -4.98
C VAL A 267 -2.48 22.10 -3.97
N LEU A 268 -1.84 21.07 -3.42
CA LEU A 268 -0.68 21.23 -2.57
C LEU A 268 0.56 21.51 -3.41
N GLU A 269 1.19 22.64 -3.12
CA GLU A 269 2.50 23.00 -3.63
C GLU A 269 3.52 22.90 -2.52
N ALA A 270 4.46 21.97 -2.67
CA ALA A 270 5.50 21.71 -1.70
C ALA A 270 6.85 21.62 -2.43
N THR A 271 7.39 22.77 -2.82
CA THR A 271 8.76 22.88 -3.35
C THR A 271 9.77 22.92 -2.20
N ALA A 272 11.00 22.43 -2.41
CA ALA A 272 12.01 22.42 -1.34
C ALA A 272 12.36 23.82 -0.82
N SER A 273 12.18 24.86 -1.63
CA SER A 273 12.55 26.25 -1.34
C SER A 273 11.46 27.07 -0.65
N GLN A 274 10.23 26.57 -0.54
CA GLN A 274 9.10 27.30 0.04
C GLN A 274 8.32 26.47 1.06
N PRO A 275 7.72 27.13 2.06
CA PRO A 275 6.76 26.47 2.94
C PRO A 275 5.65 25.82 2.12
N PRO A 276 5.24 24.59 2.47
CA PRO A 276 4.15 23.95 1.76
C PRO A 276 2.87 24.77 1.89
N GLN A 277 2.18 24.97 0.77
CA GLN A 277 0.99 25.81 0.72
C GLN A 277 -0.06 25.21 -0.20
N LEU A 278 -1.31 25.60 0.03
CA LEU A 278 -2.45 25.22 -0.81
C LEU A 278 -2.76 26.35 -1.78
N VAL A 279 -2.75 26.04 -3.06
CA VAL A 279 -3.06 26.98 -4.14
C VAL A 279 -4.38 26.57 -4.77
N VAL A 280 -5.28 27.52 -4.99
CA VAL A 280 -6.58 27.26 -5.61
C VAL A 280 -6.37 26.80 -7.06
N ALA A 281 -6.85 25.60 -7.37
CA ALA A 281 -6.86 25.03 -8.71
C ALA A 281 -8.18 25.31 -9.43
N VAL A 282 -9.31 25.19 -8.72
CA VAL A 282 -10.66 25.45 -9.23
C VAL A 282 -11.49 26.16 -8.17
N ASP A 283 -12.17 27.25 -8.54
CA ASP A 283 -13.14 27.94 -7.69
C ASP A 283 -14.52 27.28 -7.85
N LEU A 284 -15.11 26.85 -6.74
CA LEU A 284 -16.38 26.14 -6.71
C LEU A 284 -17.58 27.08 -6.53
N LYS A 285 -17.36 28.34 -6.12
CA LYS A 285 -18.45 29.31 -5.92
C LYS A 285 -19.33 29.48 -7.17
N PRO A 286 -18.79 29.63 -8.39
CA PRO A 286 -19.61 29.81 -9.60
C PRO A 286 -20.38 28.55 -10.00
N HIS A 287 -19.91 27.37 -9.60
CA HIS A 287 -20.40 26.08 -10.11
C HIS A 287 -21.52 25.50 -9.25
N CYS A 288 -21.44 25.69 -7.92
CA CYS A 288 -22.38 25.08 -6.98
C CYS A 288 -22.87 26.04 -5.89
N GLY A 289 -22.48 27.32 -5.91
CA GLY A 289 -22.85 28.29 -4.85
C GLY A 289 -22.18 28.03 -3.49
N GLY A 290 -21.23 27.10 -3.42
CA GLY A 290 -20.62 26.59 -2.19
C GLY A 290 -21.34 25.36 -1.62
N TYR A 291 -20.64 24.57 -0.80
CA TYR A 291 -21.20 23.38 -0.17
C TYR A 291 -21.67 23.63 1.26
N LEU A 292 -22.75 22.98 1.67
CA LEU A 292 -23.17 23.01 3.08
C LEU A 292 -22.24 22.14 3.95
N TRP A 293 -22.26 22.37 5.25
CA TRP A 293 -21.51 21.52 6.19
C TRP A 293 -21.95 20.05 6.13
N SER A 294 -23.23 19.80 5.91
CA SER A 294 -23.81 18.47 5.74
C SER A 294 -23.46 17.79 4.42
N ASP A 295 -23.07 18.54 3.38
CA ASP A 295 -22.80 17.95 2.07
C ASP A 295 -21.57 17.04 2.10
N MET A 296 -21.69 15.87 1.48
CA MET A 296 -20.57 14.97 1.25
C MET A 296 -19.97 15.25 -0.12
N VAL A 297 -18.68 15.57 -0.14
CA VAL A 297 -17.96 15.90 -1.37
C VAL A 297 -16.68 15.08 -1.44
N HIS A 298 -16.51 14.33 -2.51
CA HIS A 298 -15.39 13.43 -2.71
C HIS A 298 -14.67 13.72 -4.03
N LEU A 299 -13.35 13.86 -4.00
CA LEU A 299 -12.54 13.74 -5.20
C LEU A 299 -12.14 12.28 -5.42
N VAL A 300 -12.22 11.84 -6.67
CA VAL A 300 -11.91 10.48 -7.08
C VAL A 300 -11.08 10.53 -8.36
N ASP A 301 -10.04 9.72 -8.43
CA ASP A 301 -9.37 9.39 -9.69
C ASP A 301 -10.14 8.26 -10.37
N LYS A 302 -10.75 8.58 -11.51
CA LYS A 302 -11.45 7.63 -12.37
C LYS A 302 -10.65 7.46 -13.65
N ASP A 303 -9.81 6.42 -13.69
CA ASP A 303 -9.01 6.04 -14.86
C ASP A 303 -8.18 7.19 -15.47
N GLY A 304 -7.59 8.03 -14.62
CA GLY A 304 -6.79 9.19 -15.05
C GLY A 304 -7.61 10.46 -15.26
N GLU A 305 -8.90 10.44 -14.94
CA GLU A 305 -9.76 11.62 -14.89
C GLU A 305 -10.09 11.99 -13.44
N LEU A 306 -9.88 13.26 -13.09
CA LEU A 306 -10.26 13.75 -11.77
C LEU A 306 -11.76 14.09 -11.78
N VAL A 307 -12.51 13.44 -10.90
CA VAL A 307 -13.97 13.62 -10.77
C VAL A 307 -14.30 14.08 -9.36
N LEU A 308 -15.15 15.11 -9.26
CA LEU A 308 -15.76 15.55 -8.02
C LEU A 308 -17.17 14.96 -7.92
N VAL A 309 -17.42 14.19 -6.86
CA VAL A 309 -18.74 13.64 -6.55
C VAL A 309 -19.33 14.43 -5.39
N HIS A 310 -20.47 15.08 -5.63
CA HIS A 310 -21.25 15.81 -4.64
C HIS A 310 -22.50 15.02 -4.29
N CYS A 311 -22.67 14.73 -3.01
CA CYS A 311 -23.87 14.12 -2.45
C CYS A 311 -24.54 15.11 -1.50
N VAL A 312 -25.76 15.50 -1.85
CA VAL A 312 -26.58 16.41 -1.05
C VAL A 312 -27.37 15.57 -0.05
N LEU A 313 -27.09 15.77 1.24
CA LEU A 313 -27.92 15.26 2.32
C LEU A 313 -29.06 16.24 2.53
N ASN A 314 -30.30 15.80 2.30
CA ASN A 314 -31.49 16.64 2.47
C ASN A 314 -32.14 16.33 3.84
N PRO A 315 -31.92 17.17 4.88
CA PRO A 315 -32.34 16.85 6.25
C PRO A 315 -33.85 16.95 6.49
N THR A 316 -34.62 17.50 5.55
CA THR A 316 -36.05 17.79 5.70
C THR A 316 -36.98 16.70 5.16
N SER A 317 -36.42 15.67 4.51
CA SER A 317 -37.18 14.60 3.88
C SER A 317 -37.18 13.36 4.76
N THR A 318 -38.35 12.89 5.17
CA THR A 318 -38.54 11.60 5.85
C THR A 318 -38.09 10.41 4.98
N ASN A 319 -37.85 10.65 3.68
CA ASN A 319 -37.18 9.74 2.77
C ASN A 319 -35.75 10.26 2.52
N TYR A 320 -34.73 9.56 3.02
CA TYR A 320 -33.33 9.83 2.68
C TYR A 320 -33.13 9.68 1.16
N CYS A 321 -33.34 10.76 0.40
CA CYS A 321 -33.12 10.78 -1.03
C CYS A 321 -31.80 11.51 -1.27
N GLU A 322 -30.72 10.74 -1.26
CA GLU A 322 -29.38 11.23 -1.56
C GLU A 322 -29.30 11.57 -3.05
N ARG A 323 -29.08 12.86 -3.38
CA ARG A 323 -28.84 13.27 -4.76
C ARG A 323 -27.35 13.30 -5.03
N TYR A 324 -26.90 12.39 -5.89
CA TYR A 324 -25.52 12.33 -6.35
C TYR A 324 -25.36 13.10 -7.67
N THR A 325 -24.39 14.01 -7.70
CA THR A 325 -23.97 14.69 -8.93
C THR A 325 -22.46 14.51 -9.08
N ALA A 326 -22.01 14.13 -10.28
CA ALA A 326 -20.60 13.96 -10.57
C ALA A 326 -20.18 15.05 -11.57
N TYR A 327 -19.04 15.67 -11.32
CA TYR A 327 -18.48 16.69 -12.17
C TYR A 327 -17.07 16.27 -12.59
N ARG A 328 -16.80 16.29 -13.88
CA ARG A 328 -15.45 16.16 -14.41
C ARG A 328 -14.70 17.47 -14.13
N VAL A 329 -13.56 17.36 -13.46
CA VAL A 329 -12.72 18.51 -13.09
C VAL A 329 -11.72 18.78 -14.22
N ASN A 330 -11.71 19.99 -14.77
CA ASN A 330 -10.71 20.42 -15.73
C ASN A 330 -9.71 21.37 -15.06
N LEU A 331 -8.51 20.86 -14.79
CA LEU A 331 -7.48 21.63 -14.10
C LEU A 331 -6.85 22.71 -15.00
N ASP A 332 -6.86 22.54 -16.32
CA ASP A 332 -6.27 23.49 -17.27
C ASP A 332 -7.20 24.69 -17.48
N LYS A 333 -8.50 24.43 -17.66
CA LYS A 333 -9.54 25.46 -17.77
C LYS A 333 -9.96 26.04 -16.42
N ARG A 334 -9.58 25.36 -15.33
CA ARG A 334 -9.99 25.68 -13.95
C ARG A 334 -11.52 25.71 -13.79
N ASP A 335 -12.19 24.76 -14.43
CA ASP A 335 -13.65 24.63 -14.43
C ASP A 335 -14.09 23.19 -14.12
N MET A 336 -15.40 22.99 -14.02
CA MET A 336 -16.02 21.68 -13.86
C MET A 336 -17.21 21.51 -14.80
N VAL A 337 -17.37 20.30 -15.33
CA VAL A 337 -18.46 19.96 -16.26
C VAL A 337 -19.24 18.77 -15.71
N GLY A 338 -20.56 18.93 -15.58
CA GLY A 338 -21.50 17.88 -15.16
C GLY A 338 -21.92 16.95 -16.29
#